data_AF-A0A7W5LIC9-F1
#
_entry.id   AF-A0A7W5LIC9-F1
#
_cell.length_a   1.000
_cell.length_b   1.000
_cell.length_c   1.000
_cell.angle_alpha   90.00
_cell.angle_beta   90.00
_cell.angle_gamma   90.00
#
_symmetry.space_group_name_H-M   'P 1'
#
loop_
_entity.id
_entity.type
_entity.pdbx_description
1 polymer ?
#
loop_
_entity_poly.entity_id
_entity_poly.type
_entity_poly.pdbx_seq_one_letter_code
_entity_poly.pdbx_strand_id
1 'polypeptide(L)'
;MTYLGRPTPGQVTDISTTGLAFDLGGPFNGIRGSKVRIECRELGALEGTVRWLRSGRIGVEFDGSSNAAAQVTAYFRFYHKDASPVLQR
;
A
#
# COMPACT_ATOMS: atom_id res chain seq x y z
N MET A 1 1.08 1.39 7.83
CA MET A 1 1.52 2.53 6.98
C MET A 1 2.00 3.65 7.89
N THR A 2 2.97 4.45 7.47
CA THR A 2 3.42 5.63 8.23
C THR A 2 3.13 6.90 7.42
N TYR A 3 2.45 7.87 8.05
CA TYR A 3 2.12 9.17 7.47
C TYR A 3 2.54 10.27 8.45
N LEU A 4 3.36 11.23 8.02
CA LEU A 4 3.93 12.30 8.87
C LEU A 4 4.56 11.77 10.17
N GLY A 5 5.28 10.63 10.08
CA GLY A 5 5.91 9.99 11.23
C GLY A 5 4.94 9.29 12.19
N ARG A 6 3.63 9.27 11.89
CA ARG A 6 2.63 8.56 12.70
C ARG A 6 2.27 7.21 12.08
N PRO A 7 2.33 6.11 12.84
CA PRO A 7 1.83 4.82 12.37
C PRO A 7 0.32 4.91 12.22
N THR A 8 -0.14 4.60 11.02
CA THR A 8 -1.55 4.47 10.65
C THR A 8 -1.82 2.98 10.40
N PRO A 9 -2.53 2.30 11.33
CA PRO A 9 -2.90 0.90 11.15
C PRO A 9 -3.95 0.75 10.05
N GLY A 10 -3.96 -0.42 9.43
CA GLY A 10 -4.92 -0.80 8.39
C GLY A 10 -4.43 -2.03 7.64
N GLN A 11 -5.17 -2.43 6.62
CA GLN A 11 -4.92 -3.64 5.86
C GLN A 11 -4.80 -3.34 4.37
N VAL A 12 -3.89 -4.03 3.69
CA VAL A 12 -3.81 -4.02 2.23
C VAL A 12 -5.00 -4.82 1.71
N THR A 13 -5.90 -4.19 0.96
CA THR A 13 -7.06 -4.86 0.36
C THR A 13 -6.81 -5.28 -1.08
N ASP A 14 -5.92 -4.56 -1.76
CA ASP A 14 -5.54 -4.84 -3.15
C ASP A 14 -4.12 -4.34 -3.40
N ILE A 15 -3.37 -5.03 -4.25
CA ILE A 15 -2.02 -4.64 -4.65
C ILE A 15 -1.78 -4.96 -6.12
N SER A 16 -1.16 -4.02 -6.82
CA SER A 16 -0.73 -4.15 -8.20
C SER A 16 0.76 -3.84 -8.33
N THR A 17 1.30 -3.89 -9.54
CA THR A 17 2.69 -3.52 -9.80
C THR A 17 2.97 -2.02 -9.65
N THR A 18 1.93 -1.17 -9.72
CA THR A 18 2.06 0.29 -9.73
C THR A 18 1.45 0.96 -8.50
N GLY A 19 0.68 0.24 -7.70
CA GLY A 19 0.10 0.79 -6.48
C GLY A 19 -0.58 -0.24 -5.61
N LEU A 20 -1.25 0.23 -4.56
CA LEU A 20 -2.01 -0.60 -3.65
C LEU A 20 -3.23 0.17 -3.10
N ALA A 21 -4.24 -0.59 -2.71
CA ALA A 21 -5.36 -0.09 -1.93
C ALA A 21 -5.19 -0.53 -0.47
N PHE A 22 -5.39 0.43 0.44
CA PHE A 22 -5.27 0.23 1.87
C PHE A 22 -6.58 0.64 2.54
N ASP A 23 -7.15 -0.25 3.34
CA ASP A 23 -8.30 0.05 4.18
C ASP A 23 -7.82 0.37 5.60
N LEU A 24 -8.06 1.59 6.04
CA LEU A 24 -7.64 2.07 7.36
C LEU A 24 -8.70 1.79 8.43
N GLY A 25 -9.90 1.34 8.05
CA GLY A 25 -11.01 1.10 8.97
C GLY A 25 -11.52 2.35 9.70
N GLY A 26 -11.06 3.54 9.32
CA GLY A 26 -11.33 4.79 10.02
C GLY A 26 -10.90 6.03 9.23
N PRO A 27 -11.16 7.24 9.78
CA PRO A 27 -10.82 8.48 9.10
C PRO A 27 -9.31 8.65 8.92
N PHE A 28 -8.91 9.04 7.72
CA PHE A 28 -7.53 9.36 7.37
C PHE A 28 -7.36 10.86 7.18
N ASN A 29 -6.37 11.44 7.85
CA ASN A 29 -6.14 12.88 7.88
C ASN A 29 -5.30 13.42 6.71
N GLY A 30 -4.88 12.56 5.77
CA GLY A 30 -4.17 13.00 4.58
C GLY A 30 -5.11 13.34 3.43
N ILE A 31 -4.55 14.00 2.41
CA ILE A 31 -5.24 14.40 1.19
C ILE A 31 -4.65 13.71 -0.04
N ARG A 32 -5.33 13.78 -1.17
CA ARG A 32 -4.77 13.38 -2.47
C ARG A 32 -3.47 14.16 -2.72
N GLY A 33 -2.43 13.47 -3.17
CA GLY A 33 -1.08 14.00 -3.34
C GLY A 33 -0.18 13.86 -2.10
N SER A 34 -0.73 13.43 -0.95
CA SER A 34 0.07 13.18 0.25
C SER A 34 1.07 12.06 0.02
N LYS A 35 2.32 12.27 0.46
CA LYS A 35 3.33 11.21 0.50
C LYS A 35 3.11 10.32 1.72
N VAL A 36 3.19 9.01 1.49
CA VAL A 36 3.04 7.98 2.53
C VAL A 36 4.16 6.96 2.39
N ARG A 37 4.54 6.36 3.51
CA ARG A 37 5.47 5.23 3.54
C ARG A 37 4.70 3.97 3.92
N ILE A 38 4.76 2.98 3.06
CA ILE A 38 4.16 1.67 3.30
C ILE A 38 5.27 0.76 3.79
N GLU A 39 5.04 0.10 4.91
CA GLU A 39 5.96 -0.90 5.46
C GLU A 39 5.18 -2.20 5.58
N CYS A 40 5.67 -3.23 4.89
CA CYS A 40 5.11 -4.57 4.87
C CYS A 40 6.27 -5.55 5.03
N ARG A 41 6.08 -6.60 5.83
CA ARG A 41 7.15 -7.55 6.14
C ARG A 41 7.65 -8.27 4.88
N GLU A 42 6.76 -8.52 3.94
CA GLU A 42 7.01 -9.29 2.72
C GLU A 42 7.44 -8.40 1.53
N LEU A 43 6.96 -7.15 1.45
CA LEU A 43 7.34 -6.17 0.43
C LEU A 43 8.54 -5.30 0.80
N GLY A 44 8.85 -5.17 2.09
CA GLY A 44 9.77 -4.17 2.59
C GLY A 44 9.11 -2.80 2.75
N ALA A 45 9.90 -1.74 2.59
CA ALA A 45 9.45 -0.38 2.76
C ALA A 45 9.40 0.35 1.41
N LEU A 46 8.20 0.80 1.05
CA LEU A 46 7.89 1.49 -0.19
C LEU A 46 7.39 2.90 0.09
N GLU A 47 7.74 3.83 -0.79
CA GLU A 47 7.17 5.16 -0.77
C GLU A 47 6.06 5.27 -1.82
N GLY A 48 5.09 6.12 -1.54
CA GLY A 48 3.97 6.26 -2.43
C GLY A 48 3.24 7.58 -2.26
N THR A 49 2.36 7.85 -3.21
CA THR A 49 1.54 9.05 -3.23
C THR A 49 0.06 8.67 -3.22
N VAL A 50 -0.71 9.26 -2.32
CA VAL A 50 -2.16 9.02 -2.25
C VAL A 50 -2.83 9.57 -3.51
N ARG A 51 -3.49 8.70 -4.29
CA ARG A 51 -4.18 9.06 -5.54
C ARG A 51 -5.66 9.28 -5.35
N TRP A 52 -6.28 8.59 -4.40
CA TRP A 52 -7.68 8.76 -4.05
C TRP A 52 -7.91 8.35 -2.59
N LEU A 53 -8.98 8.89 -2.01
CA LEU A 53 -9.49 8.53 -0.69
C LEU A 53 -11.00 8.36 -0.78
N ARG A 54 -11.52 7.26 -0.23
CA ARG A 54 -12.95 6.97 -0.25
C ARG A 54 -13.34 6.16 0.98
N SER A 55 -14.13 6.75 1.88
CA SER A 55 -14.73 6.05 3.03
C SER A 55 -13.74 5.29 3.92
N GLY A 56 -12.59 5.90 4.25
CA GLY A 56 -11.54 5.23 5.06
C GLY A 56 -10.60 4.31 4.26
N ARG A 57 -10.85 4.14 2.96
CA ARG A 57 -9.92 3.50 2.03
C ARG A 57 -9.08 4.52 1.30
N ILE A 58 -7.85 4.17 1.04
CA ILE A 58 -6.91 4.99 0.29
C ILE A 58 -6.29 4.17 -0.83
N GLY A 59 -6.13 4.81 -1.99
CA GLY A 59 -5.32 4.28 -3.06
C GLY A 59 -3.98 4.98 -3.08
N VAL A 60 -2.90 4.21 -3.04
CA VAL A 60 -1.53 4.72 -3.09
C VAL A 60 -0.88 4.23 -4.37
N GLU A 61 -0.28 5.14 -5.11
CA GLU A 61 0.58 4.83 -6.24
C GLU A 61 2.03 4.79 -5.76
N PHE A 62 2.76 3.74 -6.10
CA PHE A 62 4.17 3.60 -5.75
C PHE A 62 5.00 4.70 -6.40
N ASP A 63 6.10 5.05 -5.76
CA ASP A 63 7.11 5.86 -6.42
C ASP A 63 7.68 5.10 -7.62
N GLY A 64 7.88 5.79 -8.75
CA GLY A 64 8.44 5.21 -9.97
C GLY A 64 9.94 4.89 -9.87
N SER A 65 10.46 4.66 -8.68
CA SER A 65 11.88 4.32 -8.49
C SER A 65 12.16 2.88 -8.88
N SER A 66 13.34 2.62 -9.44
CA SER A 66 13.75 1.25 -9.81
C SER A 66 13.77 0.31 -8.61
N ASN A 67 14.03 0.83 -7.42
CA ASN A 67 13.99 0.08 -6.18
C ASN A 67 12.57 -0.37 -5.82
N ALA A 68 11.59 0.55 -5.89
CA ALA A 68 10.20 0.22 -5.65
C ALA A 68 9.67 -0.81 -6.66
N ALA A 69 9.98 -0.62 -7.94
CA ALA A 69 9.63 -1.59 -8.98
C ALA A 69 10.23 -2.98 -8.72
N ALA A 70 11.51 -3.05 -8.28
CA ALA A 70 12.18 -4.30 -7.96
C ALA A 70 11.55 -5.01 -6.75
N GLN A 71 11.24 -4.28 -5.68
CA GLN A 71 10.60 -4.83 -4.47
C GLN A 71 9.21 -5.38 -4.77
N VAL A 72 8.39 -4.61 -5.50
CA VAL A 72 7.04 -5.04 -5.89
C VAL A 72 7.12 -6.26 -6.81
N THR A 73 8.04 -6.26 -7.77
CA THR A 73 8.25 -7.42 -8.66
C THR A 73 8.68 -8.66 -7.88
N ALA A 74 9.60 -8.52 -6.92
CA ALA A 74 10.01 -9.62 -6.05
C ALA A 74 8.83 -10.16 -5.23
N TYR A 75 7.99 -9.28 -4.68
CA TYR A 75 6.78 -9.67 -3.98
C TYR A 75 5.83 -10.48 -4.87
N PHE A 76 5.55 -10.02 -6.09
CA PHE A 76 4.69 -10.76 -7.02
C PHE A 76 5.28 -12.12 -7.41
N ARG A 77 6.61 -12.21 -7.51
CA ARG A 77 7.31 -13.45 -7.88
C ARG A 77 7.32 -14.49 -6.77
N PHE A 78 7.56 -14.07 -5.53
CA PHE A 78 7.84 -14.97 -4.40
C PHE A 78 6.67 -15.13 -3.42
N TYR A 79 5.84 -14.11 -3.24
CA TYR A 79 4.81 -14.07 -2.19
C TYR A 79 3.38 -14.01 -2.73
N HIS A 80 3.16 -13.46 -3.92
CA HIS A 80 1.81 -13.38 -4.50
C HIS A 80 1.32 -14.71 -5.11
N LYS A 81 2.21 -15.66 -5.39
CA LYS A 81 1.79 -17.01 -5.83
C LYS A 81 1.08 -17.83 -4.75
N ASP A 82 1.30 -17.50 -3.47
CA ASP A 82 0.69 -18.17 -2.32
C ASP A 82 -0.42 -17.34 -1.66
N ALA A 83 -0.61 -16.08 -2.07
CA ALA A 83 -1.67 -15.22 -1.58
C ALA A 83 -3.02 -15.58 -2.24
N SER A 84 -3.56 -16.75 -1.88
CA SER A 84 -4.97 -17.05 -2.16
C SER A 84 -5.83 -15.93 -1.57
N PRO A 85 -6.79 -15.36 -2.33
CA PRO A 85 -7.59 -14.25 -1.86
C PRO A 85 -8.44 -14.76 -0.70
N VAL A 86 -8.16 -14.32 0.52
CA VAL A 86 -9.06 -14.53 1.65
C VAL A 86 -10.21 -13.53 1.51
N LEU A 87 -11.04 -13.75 0.49
CA LEU A 87 -12.42 -13.27 0.44
C LEU A 87 -13.24 -14.25 1.29
N GLN A 88 -13.15 -14.11 2.62
CA GLN A 88 -14.15 -14.67 3.52
C GLN A 88 -15.26 -13.63 3.67
N ARG A 89 -16.36 -13.94 2.95
CA ARG A 89 -17.75 -13.47 3.03
C ARG A 89 -18.12 -12.30 3.94
#